data_AF-A0A177JI36-F1
#
_entry.id   AF-A0A177JI36-F1
#
_cell.length_a   1.000
_cell.length_b   1.000
_cell.length_c   1.000
_cell.angle_alpha   90.00
_cell.angle_beta   90.00
_cell.angle_gamma   90.00
#
_symmetry.space_group_name_H-M   'P 1'
#
loop_
_entity.id
_entity.type
_entity.pdbx_description
1 polymer ?
#
loop_
_entity_poly.entity_id
_entity_poly.type
_entity_poly.pdbx_seq_one_letter_code
_entity_poly.pdbx_strand_id
1 'polypeptide(L)'
;MTEQRTRIAELNDRVRFGLDRNARIVMTRACLTTLAGGDTLAREAIAQAEALAAIRHYSFRPEDGVERARGELAISGTIVRFVIDLYEDPDVKSAND
;
A
#
# COMPACT_ATOMS: atom_id res chain seq x y z
N MET A 1 6.82 8.76 23.14
CA MET A 1 5.63 8.25 22.39
C MET A 1 5.50 8.91 21.02
N THR A 2 5.60 10.25 20.90
CA THR A 2 5.52 10.95 19.59
C THR A 2 6.67 10.58 18.63
N GLU A 3 7.91 10.52 19.13
CA GLU A 3 9.08 10.18 18.30
C GLU A 3 8.98 8.79 17.64
N GLN A 4 8.50 7.79 18.37
CA GLN A 4 8.30 6.44 17.82
C GLN A 4 7.27 6.43 16.68
N ARG A 5 6.15 7.16 16.84
CA ARG A 5 5.12 7.27 15.80
C ARG A 5 5.61 8.05 14.58
N THR A 6 6.41 9.10 14.79
CA THR A 6 7.10 9.82 13.71
C THR A 6 8.03 8.88 12.94
N ARG A 7 8.79 8.04 13.64
CA ARG A 7 9.67 7.06 13.00
C ARG A 7 8.90 6.02 12.18
N ILE A 8 7.77 5.53 12.69
CA ILE A 8 6.88 4.62 11.94
C ILE A 8 6.36 5.31 10.68
N ALA A 9 5.94 6.57 10.78
CA ALA A 9 5.45 7.34 9.63
C ALA A 9 6.52 7.49 8.53
N GLU A 10 7.77 7.76 8.90
CA GLU A 10 8.89 7.80 7.95
C GLU A 10 9.11 6.47 7.23
N LEU A 11 9.04 5.35 7.96
CA LEU A 11 9.18 4.01 7.39
C LEU A 11 8.02 3.70 6.43
N ASN A 12 6.79 4.02 6.82
CA ASN A 12 5.62 3.83 5.98
C ASN A 12 5.67 4.70 4.72
N ASP A 13 6.17 5.94 4.82
CA ASP A 13 6.39 6.79 3.65
C ASP A 13 7.47 6.21 2.71
N ARG A 14 8.54 5.61 3.24
CA ARG A 14 9.52 4.93 2.38
C ARG A 14 8.90 3.80 1.58
N VAL A 15 8.04 2.98 2.19
CA VAL A 15 7.30 1.92 1.49
C VAL A 15 6.40 2.54 0.42
N ARG A 16 5.62 3.57 0.78
CA ARG A 16 4.71 4.28 -0.13
C ARG A 16 5.42 4.91 -1.33
N PHE A 17 6.63 5.41 -1.13
CA PHE A 17 7.47 5.96 -2.19
C PHE A 17 8.29 4.89 -2.95
N GLY A 18 8.15 3.60 -2.62
CA GLY A 18 8.91 2.53 -3.26
C GLY A 18 10.42 2.61 -2.98
N LEU A 19 10.81 3.21 -1.86
CA LEU A 19 12.20 3.34 -1.41
C LEU A 19 12.63 2.18 -0.49
N ASP A 20 11.70 1.27 -0.18
CA ASP A 20 11.99 0.02 0.50
C ASP A 20 11.96 -1.14 -0.50
N ARG A 21 13.15 -1.70 -0.76
CA ARG A 21 13.36 -2.83 -1.67
C ARG A 21 12.77 -4.15 -1.17
N ASN A 22 12.47 -4.25 0.13
CA ASN A 22 11.91 -5.44 0.76
C ASN A 22 10.38 -5.34 0.88
N ALA A 23 9.78 -4.19 0.54
CA ALA A 23 8.34 -4.02 0.62
C ALA A 23 7.63 -4.94 -0.38
N ARG A 24 6.63 -5.67 0.12
CA ARG A 24 5.74 -6.48 -0.70
C ARG A 24 4.46 -5.71 -1.00
N ILE A 25 4.17 -5.52 -2.28
CA ILE A 25 2.95 -4.85 -2.75
C ILE A 25 1.97 -5.94 -3.19
N VAL A 26 0.81 -5.96 -2.54
CA VAL A 26 -0.28 -6.89 -2.87
C VAL A 26 -1.55 -6.09 -3.15
N MET A 27 -2.20 -6.40 -4.26
CA MET A 27 -3.54 -5.92 -4.57
C MET A 27 -4.48 -7.12 -4.61
N THR A 28 -5.65 -7.00 -4.00
CA THR A 28 -6.64 -8.07 -4.08
C THR A 28 -7.14 -8.18 -5.52
N ARG A 29 -7.40 -9.41 -5.97
CA ARG A 29 -7.93 -9.66 -7.33
C ARG A 29 -9.21 -8.86 -7.58
N ALA A 30 -10.12 -8.82 -6.61
CA ALA A 30 -11.36 -8.05 -6.73
C ALA A 30 -11.10 -6.55 -6.92
N CYS A 31 -10.15 -5.95 -6.19
CA CYS A 31 -9.77 -4.55 -6.39
C CYS A 31 -9.21 -4.33 -7.80
N LEU A 32 -8.26 -5.17 -8.21
CA LEU A 32 -7.58 -5.03 -9.49
C LEU A 32 -8.54 -5.19 -10.68
N THR A 33 -9.39 -6.22 -10.66
CA THR A 33 -10.41 -6.44 -11.70
C THR A 33 -11.43 -5.29 -11.75
N THR A 34 -11.81 -4.74 -10.59
CA THR A 34 -12.73 -3.58 -10.53
C THR A 34 -12.10 -2.35 -11.17
N LEU A 35 -10.84 -2.05 -10.84
CA LEU A 35 -10.12 -0.89 -11.40
C LEU A 35 -9.82 -1.07 -12.90
N ALA A 36 -9.49 -2.29 -13.33
CA ALA A 36 -9.16 -2.60 -14.72
C ALA A 36 -10.36 -2.53 -15.67
N GLY A 37 -11.60 -2.65 -15.16
CA GLY A 37 -12.81 -2.68 -15.99
C GLY A 37 -12.83 -3.84 -17.00
N GLY A 38 -12.14 -4.93 -16.69
CA GLY A 38 -11.95 -6.10 -17.55
C GLY A 38 -10.82 -7.01 -17.05
N ASP A 39 -10.65 -8.16 -17.68
CA ASP A 39 -9.79 -9.27 -17.20
C ASP A 39 -8.52 -9.49 -18.04
N THR A 40 -8.16 -8.52 -18.88
CA THR A 40 -6.91 -8.61 -19.64
C THR A 40 -5.71 -8.23 -18.77
N LEU A 41 -4.63 -9.00 -18.85
CA LEU A 41 -3.37 -8.71 -18.13
C LEU A 41 -2.85 -7.27 -18.35
N ALA A 42 -3.00 -6.74 -19.56
CA ALA A 42 -2.57 -5.38 -19.87
C ALA A 42 -3.36 -4.31 -19.09
N ARG A 43 -4.70 -4.45 -19.00
CA ARG A 43 -5.54 -3.55 -18.21
C ARG A 43 -5.28 -3.68 -16.72
N GLU A 44 -5.08 -4.90 -16.23
CA GLU A 44 -4.69 -5.12 -14.83
C GLU A 44 -3.34 -4.47 -14.51
N ALA A 45 -2.33 -4.59 -15.38
CA ALA A 45 -1.04 -3.93 -15.19
C ALA A 45 -1.16 -2.39 -15.16
N ILE A 46 -1.99 -1.81 -16.03
CA ILE A 46 -2.27 -0.36 -16.04
C ILE A 46 -2.98 0.05 -14.74
N ALA A 47 -4.02 -0.67 -14.35
CA ALA A 47 -4.75 -0.39 -13.11
C ALA A 47 -3.86 -0.49 -11.87
N GLN A 48 -2.95 -1.46 -11.82
CA GLN A 48 -1.97 -1.57 -10.76
C GLN A 48 -1.01 -0.37 -10.74
N ALA A 49 -0.51 0.06 -11.90
CA ALA A 49 0.37 1.22 -12.00
C ALA A 49 -0.34 2.52 -11.56
N GLU A 50 -1.58 2.71 -11.99
CA GLU A 50 -2.41 3.86 -11.60
C GLU A 50 -2.67 3.89 -10.09
N ALA A 51 -3.03 2.74 -9.50
CA ALA A 51 -3.24 2.65 -8.06
C ALA A 51 -1.97 2.94 -7.26
N LEU A 52 -0.81 2.44 -7.71
CA LEU A 52 0.47 2.76 -7.08
C LEU A 52 0.84 4.22 -7.20
N ALA A 53 0.61 4.84 -8.36
CA ALA A 53 0.83 6.27 -8.54
C ALA A 53 -0.08 7.10 -7.62
N ALA A 54 -1.37 6.74 -7.53
CA ALA A 54 -2.32 7.44 -6.68
C ALA A 54 -1.95 7.33 -5.19
N ILE A 55 -1.55 6.15 -4.71
CA ILE A 55 -1.09 5.94 -3.32
C ILE A 55 0.19 6.74 -3.04
N ARG A 56 1.12 6.81 -4.00
CA ARG A 56 2.34 7.63 -3.89
C ARG A 56 2.04 9.11 -3.70
N HIS A 57 0.98 9.62 -4.35
CA HIS A 57 0.55 11.01 -4.25
C HIS A 57 -0.48 11.28 -3.13
N TYR A 58 -0.87 10.25 -2.38
CA TYR A 58 -1.87 10.39 -1.32
C TYR A 58 -1.43 11.40 -0.24
N SER A 59 -2.35 12.26 0.16
CA SER A 59 -2.14 13.19 1.28
C SER A 59 -2.90 12.66 2.49
N PHE A 60 -2.17 12.21 3.52
CA PHE A 60 -2.77 11.67 4.73
C PHE A 60 -3.60 12.72 5.46
N ARG A 61 -4.82 12.34 5.82
CA ARG A 61 -5.75 13.14 6.61
C ARG A 61 -5.51 12.90 8.10
N PRO A 62 -5.93 13.81 9.00
CA PRO A 62 -5.79 13.60 10.44
C PRO A 62 -6.36 12.25 10.93
N GLU A 63 -7.52 11.86 10.41
CA GLU A 63 -8.23 10.59 10.68
C GLU A 63 -7.51 9.32 10.19
N ASP A 64 -6.56 9.44 9.25
CA ASP A 64 -5.76 8.31 8.78
C ASP A 64 -4.71 7.88 9.83
N GLY A 65 -4.45 8.74 10.82
CA GLY A 65 -3.52 8.50 11.92
C GLY A 65 -2.10 8.97 11.63
N VAL A 66 -1.40 9.38 12.68
CA VAL A 66 -0.04 9.96 12.58
C VAL A 66 1.01 8.99 12.05
N GLU A 67 0.77 7.69 12.16
CA GLU A 67 1.67 6.62 11.68
C GLU A 67 1.62 6.44 10.16
N ARG A 68 0.64 7.05 9.46
CA ARG A 68 0.52 6.97 7.99
C ARG A 68 0.44 5.52 7.46
N ALA A 69 -0.10 4.61 8.28
CA ALA A 69 -0.16 3.18 8.00
C ALA A 69 -1.37 2.77 7.13
N ARG A 70 -2.32 3.67 6.89
CA ARG A 70 -3.53 3.36 6.11
C ARG A 70 -4.12 4.61 5.48
N GLY A 71 -4.98 4.41 4.50
CA GLY A 71 -5.74 5.50 3.88
C GLY A 71 -6.81 4.99 2.94
N GLU A 72 -7.63 5.92 2.47
CA GLU A 72 -8.72 5.67 1.53
C GLU A 72 -8.72 6.76 0.45
N LEU A 73 -8.73 6.34 -0.82
CA LEU A 73 -8.73 7.24 -1.97
C LEU A 73 -9.66 6.73 -3.07
N ALA A 74 -10.17 7.67 -3.89
CA ALA A 74 -10.94 7.33 -5.07
C ALA A 74 -10.02 7.22 -6.30
N ILE A 75 -10.15 6.13 -7.06
CA ILE A 75 -9.51 5.95 -8.37
C ILE A 75 -10.63 5.60 -9.35
N SER A 76 -10.86 6.46 -10.35
CA SER A 76 -11.90 6.27 -11.36
C SER A 76 -13.30 5.98 -10.75
N GLY A 77 -13.64 6.68 -9.67
CA GLY A 77 -14.91 6.49 -8.95
C GLY A 77 -14.98 5.28 -8.00
N THR A 78 -13.94 4.44 -7.98
CA THR A 78 -13.83 3.30 -7.07
C THR A 78 -13.07 3.71 -5.81
N ILE A 79 -13.64 3.43 -4.64
CA ILE A 79 -12.95 3.63 -3.36
C ILE A 79 -11.97 2.49 -3.14
N VAL A 80 -10.69 2.85 -3.04
CA VAL A 80 -9.58 1.95 -2.74
C VAL A 80 -9.09 2.24 -1.32
N ARG A 81 -8.95 1.18 -0.54
CA ARG A 81 -8.36 1.22 0.81
C ARG A 81 -7.01 0.55 0.78
N PHE A 82 -6.02 1.16 1.41
CA PHE A 82 -4.69 0.58 1.51
C PHE A 82 -4.23 0.56 2.97
N VAL A 83 -3.34 -0.40 3.26
CA VAL A 83 -2.66 -0.56 4.53
C VAL A 83 -1.18 -0.81 4.25
N ILE A 84 -0.32 -0.26 5.09
CA ILE A 84 1.12 -0.49 5.15
C ILE A 84 1.37 -1.10 6.54
N ASP A 85 1.85 -2.33 6.55
CA ASP A 85 2.08 -3.10 7.77
C ASP A 85 3.45 -3.79 7.69
N LEU A 86 3.96 -4.21 8.84
CA LEU A 86 5.15 -5.05 8.93
C LEU A 86 4.81 -6.43 8.35
N TYR A 87 5.40 -6.74 7.20
CA TYR A 87 5.28 -8.05 6.60
C TYR A 87 6.35 -8.98 7.19
N GLU A 88 5.98 -9.79 8.19
CA GLU A 88 6.80 -10.94 8.59
C GLU A 88 6.67 -12.03 7.53
N ASP A 89 7.80 -12.43 6.93
CA ASP A 89 7.82 -13.57 6.03
C ASP A 89 7.56 -14.85 6.83
N PRO A 90 6.49 -15.62 6.54
CA PRO A 90 6.19 -16.86 7.27
C PRO A 90 7.32 -17.88 7.19
N ASP A 91 8.19 -17.83 6.15
CA ASP A 91 9.31 -18.75 5.99
C ASP A 91 10.53 -18.37 6.86
N VAL A 92 10.57 -17.14 7.38
CA VAL A 92 11.65 -16.67 8.28
C VAL A 92 11.50 -17.23 9.71
N LYS A 93 10.36 -17.85 10.05
CA LYS A 93 10.14 -18.50 11.36
C LYS A 93 10.86 -19.84 11.55
N SER A 94 11.51 -20.39 10.53
CA SER A 94 12.04 -21.77 10.56
C SER A 94 13.58 -21.87 10.65
N ALA A 95 14.29 -20.75 10.79
CA ALA A 95 15.76 -20.75 10.77
C ALA A 95 16.43 -20.70 12.17
N ASN A 96 15.66 -20.81 13.25
CA ASN A 96 16.20 -20.73 14.60
C ASN A 96 15.44 -21.60 15.62
N ASP A 97 15.16 -22.85 15.25
CA ASP A 97 14.83 -23.96 16.15
C ASP A 97 15.81 -25.12 15.92
#